data_AF-A0A3S1AXR2-F1
#
_entry.id   AF-A0A3S1AXR2-F1
#
_cell.length_a   1.000
_cell.length_b   1.000
_cell.length_c   1.000
_cell.angle_alpha   90.00
_cell.angle_beta   90.00
_cell.angle_gamma   90.00
#
_symmetry.space_group_name_H-M   'P 1'
#
loop_
_entity.id
_entity.type
_entity.pdbx_description
1 polymer ?
#
loop_
_entity_poly.entity_id
_entity_poly.type
_entity_poly.pdbx_seq_one_letter_code
_entity_poly.pdbx_strand_id
1 'polypeptide(L)'
;MGQEGFFEDLADGLRKAKVMVAFVSDEYAMSKNCKMEFRFAVSTLKIPTVLAVVGTGYAWERTEVGLLTVGHSQTCPKVNLQYENEAGLLDLLKAVQDFLPKSTERGASDKTSPAHQQAIAFQEVLELTQRKLLRHISMYSETMDIEPFPRLVLVDIKDDDKKTEKRNTKSAKVRETTDGRQEGGERGDNPQAEEKNDKYCLRLLCEYEQGWHESSQPISMPRLEGAALEEFLKEVAAYQARVLAILKHSNLQLPVLTTPAGDQLRRKMEEWCARTTSEFQEEYQKMLQMALDQDEQRTYGGLKRCHMPNGKILWLCDRHEGCSLTHTEEKYKDQLKTNDDIDPTSENFDVESTTVSDDADRFSMVSRSNSVASLLIRPEDPPEPEQPQVKVKVAPAAAGAGPLPRRPKPQRRNTSGGRKTTSQACRLM
;
A
#
# COMPACT_ATOMS: atom_id res chain seq x y z
N MET A 1 30.64 9.25 -13.36
CA MET A 1 29.41 8.62 -12.85
C MET A 1 28.81 9.59 -11.85
N GLY A 2 27.49 9.81 -11.87
CA GLY A 2 26.81 10.74 -10.96
C GLY A 2 27.11 10.41 -9.50
N GLN A 3 27.12 11.43 -8.64
CA GLN A 3 27.46 11.28 -7.22
C GLN A 3 26.40 10.47 -6.44
N GLU A 4 25.20 10.33 -7.00
CA GLU A 4 24.00 9.78 -6.35
C GLU A 4 23.60 8.37 -6.88
N GLY A 5 24.41 7.79 -7.78
CA GLY A 5 24.14 6.48 -8.36
C GLY A 5 23.19 6.53 -9.56
N PHE A 6 23.41 5.63 -10.52
CA PHE A 6 22.76 5.67 -11.85
C PHE A 6 21.23 5.68 -11.82
N PHE A 7 20.62 5.02 -10.83
CA PHE A 7 19.17 4.96 -10.71
C PHE A 7 18.55 6.27 -10.21
N GLU A 8 19.24 7.02 -9.33
CA GLU A 8 18.73 8.29 -8.81
C GLU A 8 18.70 9.36 -9.91
N ASP A 9 19.76 9.44 -10.72
CA ASP A 9 19.83 10.30 -11.90
C ASP A 9 18.68 10.02 -12.88
N LEU A 10 18.38 8.72 -13.10
CA LEU A 10 17.33 8.29 -14.01
C LEU A 10 15.93 8.55 -13.44
N ALA A 11 15.74 8.31 -12.14
CA ALA A 11 14.50 8.62 -11.45
C ALA A 11 14.18 10.13 -11.48
N ASP A 12 15.18 10.98 -11.27
CA ASP A 12 15.01 12.43 -11.38
C ASP A 12 14.69 12.88 -12.82
N GLY A 13 15.33 12.25 -13.81
CA GLY A 13 15.00 12.45 -15.23
C GLY A 13 13.55 12.08 -15.56
N LEU A 14 13.08 10.92 -15.06
CA LEU A 14 11.71 10.46 -15.26
C LEU A 14 10.69 11.38 -14.58
N ARG A 15 10.94 11.86 -13.35
CA ARG A 15 10.02 12.79 -12.66
C ARG A 15 9.76 14.07 -13.44
N LYS A 16 10.75 14.54 -14.22
CA LYS A 16 10.65 15.75 -15.05
C LYS A 16 10.06 15.47 -16.43
N ALA A 17 9.94 14.20 -16.83
CA ALA A 17 9.46 13.81 -18.13
C ALA A 17 7.93 13.90 -18.20
N LYS A 18 7.41 14.45 -19.30
CA LYS A 18 5.97 14.48 -19.59
C LYS A 18 5.48 13.22 -20.30
N VAL A 19 6.38 12.60 -21.05
CA VAL A 19 6.13 11.39 -21.85
C VAL A 19 7.40 10.56 -21.81
N MET A 20 7.28 9.25 -21.62
CA MET A 20 8.37 8.29 -21.77
C MET A 20 8.24 7.59 -23.13
N VAL A 21 9.36 7.37 -23.82
CA VAL A 21 9.41 6.50 -25.00
C VAL A 21 10.29 5.31 -24.66
N ALA A 22 9.70 4.11 -24.60
CA ALA A 22 10.42 2.87 -24.33
C ALA A 22 10.66 2.11 -25.63
N PHE A 23 11.92 1.94 -26.00
CA PHE A 23 12.32 1.09 -27.12
C PHE A 23 12.40 -0.37 -26.66
N VAL A 24 11.31 -1.11 -26.85
CA VAL A 24 11.15 -2.44 -26.27
C VAL A 24 11.58 -3.51 -27.27
N SER A 25 12.55 -4.31 -26.87
CA SER A 25 12.94 -5.58 -27.48
C SER A 25 12.96 -6.70 -26.43
N ASP A 26 13.21 -7.93 -26.85
CA ASP A 26 13.40 -9.06 -25.93
C ASP A 26 14.57 -8.81 -24.95
N GLU A 27 15.67 -8.21 -25.42
CA GLU A 27 16.82 -7.85 -24.59
C GLU A 27 16.48 -6.77 -23.56
N TYR A 28 15.72 -5.75 -23.96
CA TYR A 28 15.23 -4.71 -23.06
C TYR A 28 14.40 -5.33 -21.93
N ALA A 29 13.46 -6.23 -22.27
CA ALA A 29 12.59 -6.88 -21.30
C ALA A 29 13.32 -7.85 -20.37
N MET A 30 14.44 -8.42 -20.80
CA MET A 30 15.28 -9.27 -19.94
C MET A 30 16.17 -8.47 -18.98
N SER A 31 16.57 -7.25 -19.35
CA SER A 31 17.42 -6.39 -18.54
C SER A 31 16.75 -5.99 -17.21
N LYS A 32 17.44 -6.26 -16.09
CA LYS A 32 16.96 -5.93 -14.74
C LYS A 32 16.80 -4.42 -14.57
N ASN A 33 17.72 -3.62 -15.11
CA ASN A 33 17.68 -2.16 -14.99
C ASN A 33 16.48 -1.61 -15.77
N CYS A 34 16.33 -2.00 -17.04
CA CYS A 34 15.20 -1.57 -17.88
C CYS A 34 13.84 -1.94 -17.28
N LYS A 35 13.71 -3.13 -16.68
CA LYS A 35 12.48 -3.52 -15.94
C LYS A 35 12.17 -2.61 -14.76
N MET A 36 13.18 -2.27 -13.96
CA MET A 36 12.99 -1.37 -12.82
C MET A 36 12.60 0.04 -13.28
N GLU A 37 13.25 0.56 -14.30
CA GLU A 37 12.96 1.88 -14.90
C GLU A 37 11.54 1.92 -15.46
N PHE A 38 11.17 0.91 -16.25
CA PHE A 38 9.84 0.79 -16.84
C PHE A 38 8.74 0.69 -15.78
N ARG A 39 8.94 -0.17 -14.76
CA ARG A 39 8.00 -0.30 -13.64
C ARG A 39 7.85 1.02 -12.88
N PHE A 40 8.95 1.73 -12.64
CA PHE A 40 8.91 3.01 -11.93
C PHE A 40 8.15 4.07 -12.73
N ALA A 41 8.41 4.18 -14.03
CA ALA A 41 7.72 5.14 -14.90
C ALA A 41 6.21 4.86 -15.02
N VAL A 42 5.82 3.60 -15.28
CA VAL A 42 4.42 3.23 -15.54
C VAL A 42 3.62 3.06 -14.25
N SER A 43 4.14 2.30 -13.28
CA SER A 43 3.36 1.94 -12.08
C SER A 43 3.43 2.99 -10.97
N THR A 44 4.60 3.63 -10.80
CA THR A 44 4.79 4.61 -9.72
C THR A 44 4.45 6.01 -10.17
N LEU A 45 5.12 6.52 -11.22
CA LEU A 45 4.96 7.90 -11.67
C LEU A 45 3.76 8.08 -12.62
N LYS A 46 3.20 6.99 -13.16
CA LYS A 46 2.08 7.00 -14.12
C LYS A 46 2.33 7.93 -15.31
N ILE A 47 3.58 7.96 -15.79
CA ILE A 47 3.96 8.80 -16.94
C ILE A 47 3.38 8.17 -18.21
N PRO A 48 2.70 8.94 -19.07
CA PRO A 48 2.30 8.47 -20.39
C PRO A 48 3.49 7.87 -21.16
N THR A 49 3.36 6.63 -21.61
CA THR A 49 4.50 5.86 -22.12
C THR A 49 4.22 5.34 -23.52
N VAL A 50 5.00 5.74 -24.54
CA VAL A 50 4.87 5.18 -25.89
C VAL A 50 5.83 3.99 -26.05
N LEU A 51 5.30 2.84 -26.47
CA LEU A 51 6.10 1.63 -26.71
C LEU A 51 6.56 1.60 -28.17
N ALA A 52 7.84 1.84 -28.40
CA ALA A 52 8.48 1.68 -29.69
C ALA A 52 9.08 0.27 -29.79
N VAL A 53 8.37 -0.65 -30.44
CA VAL A 53 8.79 -2.06 -30.50
C VAL A 53 9.88 -2.23 -31.54
N VAL A 54 11.04 -2.70 -31.10
CA VAL A 54 12.26 -2.87 -31.90
C VAL A 54 12.81 -4.29 -31.77
N GLY A 55 13.71 -4.65 -32.67
CA GLY A 55 14.28 -6.01 -32.73
C GLY A 55 13.36 -6.99 -33.46
N THR A 56 13.72 -8.27 -33.46
CA THR A 56 13.04 -9.31 -34.27
C THR A 56 12.10 -10.21 -33.49
N GLY A 57 12.14 -10.16 -32.16
CA GLY A 57 11.37 -11.03 -31.28
C GLY A 57 10.11 -10.38 -30.69
N TYR A 58 9.23 -11.24 -30.16
CA TYR A 58 7.98 -10.87 -29.48
C TYR A 58 7.89 -11.54 -28.10
N ALA A 59 8.97 -12.12 -27.59
CA ALA A 59 8.97 -12.79 -26.29
C ALA A 59 8.74 -11.80 -25.15
N TRP A 60 9.14 -10.53 -25.34
CA TRP A 60 8.92 -9.44 -24.38
C TRP A 60 7.45 -9.27 -23.99
N GLU A 61 6.48 -9.59 -24.85
CA GLU A 61 5.04 -9.47 -24.55
C GLU A 61 4.60 -10.39 -23.41
N ARG A 62 5.32 -11.50 -23.21
CA ARG A 62 5.06 -12.46 -22.12
C ARG A 62 5.85 -12.14 -20.85
N THR A 63 6.67 -11.09 -20.87
CA THR A 63 7.44 -10.67 -19.71
C THR A 63 6.65 -9.69 -18.85
N GLU A 64 7.23 -9.31 -17.72
CA GLU A 64 6.66 -8.28 -16.85
C GLU A 64 6.37 -6.97 -17.59
N VAL A 65 7.25 -6.55 -18.52
CA VAL A 65 7.05 -5.33 -19.32
C VAL A 65 5.77 -5.44 -20.15
N GLY A 66 5.54 -6.58 -20.82
CA GLY A 66 4.33 -6.84 -21.58
C GLY A 66 3.07 -6.95 -20.72
N LEU A 67 3.15 -7.52 -19.51
CA LEU A 67 2.01 -7.58 -18.60
C LEU A 67 1.61 -6.20 -18.08
N LEU A 68 2.59 -5.35 -17.74
CA LEU A 68 2.35 -3.99 -17.27
C LEU A 68 1.68 -3.11 -18.33
N THR A 69 1.94 -3.35 -19.61
CA THR A 69 1.35 -2.57 -20.71
C THR A 69 -0.12 -2.93 -20.95
N VAL A 70 -0.51 -4.20 -20.78
CA VAL A 70 -1.92 -4.62 -20.91
C VAL A 70 -2.81 -3.90 -19.91
N GLY A 71 -2.37 -3.78 -18.65
CA GLY A 71 -3.10 -3.05 -17.61
C GLY A 71 -3.19 -1.53 -17.85
N HIS A 72 -2.40 -1.00 -18.78
CA HIS A 72 -2.26 0.43 -19.07
C HIS A 72 -2.49 0.73 -20.56
N SER A 73 -3.30 -0.08 -21.25
CA SER A 73 -3.48 -0.01 -22.71
C SER A 73 -3.88 1.38 -23.24
N GLN A 74 -4.60 2.18 -22.45
CA GLN A 74 -4.97 3.55 -22.82
C GLN A 74 -3.81 4.56 -22.71
N THR A 75 -2.85 4.31 -21.82
CA THR A 75 -1.70 5.19 -21.58
C THR A 75 -0.41 4.66 -22.22
N CYS A 76 -0.47 3.48 -22.86
CA CYS A 76 0.67 2.78 -23.44
C CYS A 76 0.48 2.37 -24.92
N PRO A 77 0.35 3.33 -25.87
CA PRO A 77 0.21 2.99 -27.27
C PRO A 77 1.47 2.31 -27.81
N LYS A 78 1.26 1.31 -28.67
CA LYS A 78 2.30 0.49 -29.29
C LYS A 78 2.54 0.92 -30.74
N VAL A 79 3.79 1.25 -31.05
CA VAL A 79 4.27 1.58 -32.40
C VAL A 79 5.31 0.55 -32.81
N ASN A 80 5.10 -0.12 -33.94
CA ASN A 80 6.01 -1.15 -34.43
C ASN A 80 7.11 -0.54 -35.32
N LEU A 81 8.36 -0.67 -34.89
CA LEU A 81 9.57 -0.24 -35.60
C LEU A 81 10.50 -1.43 -35.96
N GLN A 82 9.99 -2.66 -35.95
CA GLN A 82 10.79 -3.87 -36.21
C GLN A 82 11.19 -4.00 -37.69
N TYR A 83 10.41 -3.41 -38.59
CA TYR A 83 10.70 -3.33 -40.01
C TYR A 83 11.00 -1.88 -40.39
N GLU A 84 11.81 -1.67 -41.43
CA GLU A 84 12.02 -0.34 -42.01
C GLU A 84 10.67 0.20 -42.53
N ASN A 85 10.06 1.06 -41.73
CA ASN A 85 8.78 1.68 -42.02
C ASN A 85 8.89 3.17 -41.69
N GLU A 86 8.99 4.01 -42.73
CA GLU A 86 9.01 5.47 -42.56
C GLU A 86 7.75 5.99 -41.85
N ALA A 87 6.60 5.32 -42.04
CA ALA A 87 5.37 5.66 -41.33
C ALA A 87 5.46 5.36 -39.83
N GLY A 88 6.24 4.37 -39.41
CA GLY A 88 6.39 4.01 -37.99
C GLY A 88 7.01 5.14 -37.17
N LEU A 89 7.96 5.90 -37.75
CA LEU A 89 8.53 7.08 -37.10
C LEU A 89 7.52 8.23 -36.99
N LEU A 90 6.67 8.41 -38.02
CA LEU A 90 5.60 9.40 -38.01
C LEU A 90 4.51 9.04 -36.99
N ASP A 91 4.16 7.75 -36.88
CA ASP A 91 3.21 7.24 -35.89
C ASP A 91 3.76 7.41 -34.47
N LEU A 92 5.06 7.14 -34.26
CA LEU A 92 5.73 7.41 -32.99
C LEU A 92 5.68 8.90 -32.64
N LEU A 93 6.01 9.77 -33.59
CA LEU A 93 5.96 11.21 -33.39
C LEU A 93 4.54 11.67 -33.02
N LYS A 94 3.53 11.16 -33.73
CA LYS A 94 2.12 11.46 -33.48
C LYS A 94 1.70 11.01 -32.08
N ALA A 95 2.02 9.77 -31.69
CA ALA A 95 1.70 9.25 -30.37
C ALA A 95 2.36 10.06 -29.23
N VAL A 96 3.60 10.51 -29.43
CA VAL A 96 4.28 11.40 -28.46
C VAL A 96 3.58 12.76 -28.41
N GLN A 97 3.22 13.34 -29.56
CA GLN A 97 2.51 14.62 -29.62
C GLN A 97 1.13 14.59 -28.98
N ASP A 98 0.42 13.46 -29.07
CA ASP A 98 -0.90 13.28 -28.46
C ASP A 98 -0.86 13.35 -26.93
N PHE A 99 0.25 12.92 -26.31
CA PHE A 99 0.48 13.03 -24.87
C PHE A 99 1.15 14.33 -24.44
N LEU A 100 1.78 15.05 -25.36
CA LEU A 100 2.32 16.37 -25.04
C LEU A 100 1.17 17.36 -24.88
N PRO A 101 1.21 18.23 -23.85
CA PRO A 101 0.19 19.25 -23.69
C PRO A 101 0.17 20.14 -24.93
N LYS A 102 -0.96 20.13 -25.66
CA LYS A 102 -1.17 20.94 -26.86
C LYS A 102 -0.95 22.40 -26.46
N SER A 103 0.01 23.04 -27.11
CA SER A 103 0.46 24.41 -26.83
C SER A 103 -0.57 25.46 -27.26
N THR A 104 -1.81 25.31 -26.79
CA THR A 104 -2.86 26.29 -26.87
C THR A 104 -2.78 27.13 -25.60
N GLU A 105 -2.40 28.38 -25.79
CA GLU A 105 -2.27 29.44 -24.79
C GLU A 105 -1.05 29.36 -23.85
N ARG A 106 0.01 30.05 -24.31
CA ARG A 106 0.97 30.72 -23.44
C ARG A 106 0.22 31.69 -22.52
N GLY A 107 -0.26 31.18 -21.39
CA GLY A 107 -1.03 31.96 -20.43
C GLY A 107 -0.94 31.50 -18.98
N ALA A 108 -0.20 30.44 -18.68
CA ALA A 108 0.31 30.18 -17.34
C ALA A 108 1.50 29.24 -17.52
N SER A 109 2.71 29.74 -17.32
CA SER A 109 3.80 28.82 -17.04
C SER A 109 3.39 28.07 -15.79
N ASP A 110 2.97 26.82 -15.94
CA ASP A 110 2.93 25.85 -14.86
C ASP A 110 4.38 25.55 -14.49
N LYS A 111 5.04 26.58 -13.94
CA LYS A 111 6.12 26.44 -12.99
C LYS A 111 5.41 25.85 -11.79
N THR A 112 5.12 24.56 -11.82
CA THR A 112 4.93 23.80 -10.60
C THR A 112 6.18 24.13 -9.80
N SER A 113 5.99 24.99 -8.80
CA SER A 113 7.10 25.58 -8.08
C SER A 113 7.94 24.43 -7.52
N PRO A 114 9.25 24.60 -7.33
CA PRO A 114 10.05 23.60 -6.64
C PRO A 114 9.38 23.13 -5.33
N ALA A 115 8.65 24.02 -4.66
CA ALA A 115 7.84 23.72 -3.48
C ALA A 115 6.67 22.74 -3.76
N HIS A 116 5.97 22.85 -4.90
CA HIS A 116 4.90 21.91 -5.25
C HIS A 116 5.45 20.51 -5.59
N GLN A 117 6.56 20.43 -6.31
CA GLN A 117 7.21 19.14 -6.59
C GLN A 117 7.74 18.49 -5.30
N GLN A 118 8.31 19.29 -4.39
CA GLN A 118 8.70 18.82 -3.06
C GLN A 118 7.49 18.33 -2.24
N ALA A 119 6.34 19.02 -2.32
CA ALA A 119 5.13 18.61 -1.63
C ALA A 119 4.59 17.26 -2.16
N ILE A 120 4.61 17.05 -3.48
CA ILE A 120 4.23 15.75 -4.08
C ILE A 120 5.20 14.66 -3.62
N ALA A 121 6.51 14.88 -3.74
CA ALA A 121 7.51 13.89 -3.34
C ALA A 121 7.39 13.54 -1.84
N PHE A 122 7.13 14.55 -0.99
CA PHE A 122 6.90 14.34 0.43
C PHE A 122 5.64 13.51 0.69
N GLN A 123 4.55 13.81 -0.01
CA GLN A 123 3.30 13.04 0.08
C GLN A 123 3.50 11.58 -0.34
N GLU A 124 4.24 11.32 -1.43
CA GLU A 124 4.55 9.94 -1.86
C GLU A 124 5.36 9.18 -0.82
N VAL A 125 6.35 9.82 -0.19
CA VAL A 125 7.16 9.23 0.88
C VAL A 125 6.30 8.94 2.12
N LEU A 126 5.37 9.84 2.45
CA LEU A 126 4.42 9.65 3.54
C LEU A 126 3.52 8.43 3.30
N GLU A 127 2.93 8.33 2.11
CA GLU A 127 2.08 7.20 1.71
C GLU A 127 2.85 5.87 1.64
N LEU A 128 4.11 5.91 1.18
CA LEU A 128 4.97 4.73 1.20
C LEU A 128 5.26 4.28 2.64
N THR A 129 5.49 5.23 3.55
CA THR A 129 5.75 4.94 4.96
C THR A 129 4.51 4.38 5.65
N GLN A 130 3.33 4.94 5.38
CA GLN A 130 2.03 4.40 5.81
C GLN A 130 1.85 2.95 5.36
N ARG A 131 2.04 2.67 4.06
CA ARG A 131 1.91 1.30 3.52
C ARG A 131 2.92 0.34 4.14
N LYS A 132 4.16 0.77 4.39
CA LYS A 132 5.17 -0.06 5.07
C LYS A 132 4.76 -0.38 6.50
N LEU A 133 4.32 0.61 7.28
CA LEU A 133 3.88 0.37 8.66
C LEU A 133 2.64 -0.53 8.70
N LEU A 134 1.64 -0.27 7.85
CA LEU A 134 0.43 -1.08 7.80
C LEU A 134 0.72 -2.54 7.43
N ARG A 135 1.63 -2.80 6.47
CA ARG A 135 2.08 -4.17 6.15
C ARG A 135 2.76 -4.83 7.35
N HIS A 136 3.60 -4.09 8.06
CA HIS A 136 4.29 -4.59 9.25
C HIS A 136 3.29 -4.97 10.35
N ILE A 137 2.31 -4.11 10.63
CA ILE A 137 1.23 -4.37 11.58
C ILE A 137 0.37 -5.56 11.12
N SER A 138 0.08 -5.65 9.82
CA SER A 138 -0.72 -6.76 9.26
C SER A 138 -0.07 -8.11 9.53
N MET A 139 1.25 -8.21 9.37
CA MET A 139 1.99 -9.44 9.70
C MET A 139 1.83 -9.85 11.16
N TYR A 140 1.82 -8.89 12.10
CA TYR A 140 1.57 -9.19 13.50
C TYR A 140 0.12 -9.58 13.77
N SER A 141 -0.85 -8.92 13.13
CA SER A 141 -2.25 -9.30 13.29
C SER A 141 -2.55 -10.71 12.80
N GLU A 142 -1.82 -11.21 11.80
CA GLU A 142 -1.97 -12.56 11.27
C GLU A 142 -1.39 -13.65 12.18
N THR A 143 -0.41 -13.31 13.03
CA THR A 143 0.18 -14.25 14.01
C THR A 143 -0.55 -14.26 15.34
N MET A 144 -1.41 -13.28 15.58
CA MET A 144 -2.24 -13.19 16.77
C MET A 144 -3.51 -14.03 16.59
N ASP A 145 -3.83 -14.87 17.57
CA ASP A 145 -5.11 -15.60 17.62
C ASP A 145 -6.23 -14.67 18.14
N ILE A 146 -6.40 -13.53 17.46
CA ILE A 146 -7.39 -12.50 17.76
C ILE A 146 -8.38 -12.43 16.60
N GLU A 147 -9.64 -12.19 16.91
CA GLU A 147 -10.65 -11.96 15.87
C GLU A 147 -10.26 -10.79 14.93
N PRO A 148 -10.68 -10.83 13.65
CA PRO A 148 -10.41 -9.74 12.73
C PRO A 148 -10.93 -8.39 13.26
N PHE A 149 -10.03 -7.43 13.46
CA PHE A 149 -10.32 -6.09 13.99
C PHE A 149 -9.52 -5.02 13.21
N PRO A 150 -9.97 -3.74 13.15
CA PRO A 150 -9.19 -2.66 12.58
C PRO A 150 -7.79 -2.54 13.18
N ARG A 151 -6.76 -2.56 12.34
CA ARG A 151 -5.36 -2.69 12.78
C ARG A 151 -4.76 -1.37 13.26
N LEU A 152 -5.28 -0.24 12.77
CA LEU A 152 -4.76 1.08 13.10
C LEU A 152 -5.54 1.69 14.25
N VAL A 153 -5.06 1.47 15.46
CA VAL A 153 -5.64 2.02 16.70
C VAL A 153 -4.72 3.14 17.23
N LEU A 154 -5.28 4.26 17.68
CA LEU A 154 -4.53 5.33 18.36
C LEU A 154 -5.22 5.81 19.63
N VAL A 155 -4.44 6.35 20.57
CA VAL A 155 -4.96 7.11 21.72
C VAL A 155 -5.15 8.56 21.31
N ASP A 156 -6.34 9.09 21.54
CA ASP A 156 -6.69 10.49 21.26
C ASP A 156 -7.33 11.16 22.49
N ILE A 157 -7.45 12.49 22.45
CA ILE A 157 -8.04 13.31 23.52
C ILE A 157 -9.51 13.57 23.17
N LYS A 158 -10.42 13.45 24.15
CA LYS A 158 -11.81 13.83 23.94
C LYS A 158 -11.92 15.34 23.78
N ASP A 159 -12.60 15.75 22.71
CA ASP A 159 -12.88 17.16 22.42
C ASP A 159 -14.04 17.62 23.31
N ASP A 160 -13.71 18.06 24.54
CA ASP A 160 -14.71 18.49 25.54
C ASP A 160 -15.51 19.73 25.06
N ASP A 161 -14.98 20.49 24.11
CA ASP A 161 -15.51 21.81 23.72
C ASP A 161 -16.77 21.74 22.83
N LYS A 162 -17.05 20.61 22.16
CA LYS A 162 -18.21 20.52 21.24
C LYS A 162 -19.57 20.31 21.92
N LYS A 163 -19.63 20.04 23.22
CA LYS A 163 -20.90 19.85 23.93
C LYS A 163 -21.59 21.18 24.31
N THR A 164 -20.90 22.30 24.27
CA THR A 164 -21.43 23.58 24.79
C THR A 164 -22.32 24.34 23.80
N GLU A 165 -22.18 24.13 22.48
CA GLU A 165 -22.96 24.89 21.48
C GLU A 165 -24.36 24.33 21.20
N LYS A 166 -24.64 23.03 21.44
CA LYS A 166 -25.95 22.44 21.15
C LYS A 166 -27.02 22.67 22.22
N ARG A 167 -26.69 23.32 23.35
CA ARG A 167 -27.62 23.55 24.46
C ARG A 167 -28.29 24.93 24.47
N ASN A 168 -27.86 25.88 23.63
CA ASN A 168 -28.34 27.27 23.65
C ASN A 168 -29.37 27.67 22.56
N THR A 169 -29.95 26.73 21.81
CA THR A 169 -30.97 27.04 20.78
C THR A 169 -32.40 26.57 21.10
N LYS A 170 -32.71 26.24 22.37
CA LYS A 170 -34.09 25.92 22.81
C LYS A 170 -34.54 26.69 24.05
N SER A 171 -34.40 28.01 24.06
CA SER A 171 -35.07 28.84 25.08
C SER A 171 -35.35 30.26 24.57
N ALA A 172 -36.29 30.40 23.63
CA ALA A 172 -36.94 31.68 23.38
C ALA A 172 -38.32 31.48 22.71
N LYS A 173 -39.35 31.08 23.49
CA LYS A 173 -40.65 31.78 23.46
C LYS A 173 -41.53 31.41 24.65
N VAL A 174 -41.77 32.43 25.47
CA VAL A 174 -42.75 32.54 26.54
C VAL A 174 -44.12 32.88 25.96
N ARG A 175 -45.18 32.25 26.50
CA ARG A 175 -46.47 32.88 26.90
C ARG A 175 -47.33 31.80 27.60
N GLU A 176 -47.40 31.78 28.94
CA GLU A 176 -48.26 32.54 29.87
C GLU A 176 -49.63 31.88 30.13
N THR A 177 -50.06 31.93 31.41
CA THR A 177 -51.30 31.43 32.06
C THR A 177 -51.24 29.95 32.51
N THR A 178 -51.56 29.52 33.75
CA THR A 178 -52.40 30.10 34.82
C THR A 178 -52.09 29.41 36.17
N ASP A 179 -52.44 30.09 37.26
CA ASP A 179 -52.38 29.69 38.69
C ASP A 179 -52.83 28.27 39.05
N GLY A 180 -52.14 27.67 40.03
CA GLY A 180 -52.51 26.37 40.62
C GLY A 180 -51.60 25.91 41.76
N ARG A 181 -51.90 26.41 42.96
CA ARG A 181 -51.43 26.02 44.31
C ARG A 181 -51.37 24.50 44.54
N GLN A 182 -50.22 23.96 44.99
CA GLN A 182 -50.15 23.02 46.13
C GLN A 182 -48.72 22.74 46.62
N GLU A 183 -48.66 22.57 47.94
CA GLU A 183 -47.52 22.42 48.83
C GLU A 183 -46.91 21.01 48.80
N GLY A 184 -45.64 20.92 49.22
CA GLY A 184 -45.12 19.75 49.95
C GLY A 184 -44.53 18.62 49.10
N GLY A 185 -43.21 18.65 48.91
CA GLY A 185 -42.46 17.52 48.38
C GLY A 185 -40.98 17.68 48.69
N GLU A 186 -40.45 16.79 49.52
CA GLU A 186 -39.13 16.84 50.13
C GLU A 186 -37.97 16.94 49.12
N ARG A 187 -36.99 17.76 49.50
CA ARG A 187 -35.65 17.82 48.92
C ARG A 187 -34.98 16.45 48.98
N GLY A 188 -35.05 15.70 47.90
CA GLY A 188 -34.04 14.70 47.57
C GLY A 188 -32.86 15.39 46.91
N ASP A 189 -31.85 15.76 47.71
CA ASP A 189 -30.49 16.01 47.21
C ASP A 189 -29.98 14.71 46.59
N ASN A 190 -30.24 14.54 45.30
CA ASN A 190 -29.63 13.48 44.50
C ASN A 190 -28.27 14.03 44.09
N PRO A 191 -27.14 13.55 44.66
CA PRO A 191 -25.83 13.98 44.20
C PRO A 191 -25.75 13.56 42.73
N GLN A 192 -25.72 14.56 41.85
CA GLN A 192 -25.35 14.37 40.47
C GLN A 192 -24.05 13.58 40.50
N ALA A 193 -24.11 12.32 40.07
CA ALA A 193 -22.93 11.53 39.81
C ALA A 193 -22.11 12.35 38.83
N GLU A 194 -21.05 13.00 39.34
CA GLU A 194 -20.09 13.71 38.52
C GLU A 194 -19.60 12.69 37.50
N GLU A 195 -20.07 12.83 36.25
CA GLU A 195 -19.49 12.14 35.10
C GLU A 195 -18.04 12.59 35.04
N LYS A 196 -17.17 11.85 35.71
CA LYS A 196 -15.73 12.01 35.57
C LYS A 196 -15.43 11.86 34.09
N ASN A 197 -15.10 12.98 33.46
CA ASN A 197 -14.80 13.04 32.04
C ASN A 197 -13.56 12.18 31.76
N ASP A 198 -13.75 11.05 31.06
CA ASP A 198 -12.63 10.29 30.53
C ASP A 198 -11.89 11.18 29.52
N LYS A 199 -10.72 11.67 29.90
CA LYS A 199 -9.92 12.59 29.08
C LYS A 199 -9.51 12.01 27.73
N TYR A 200 -9.40 10.69 27.64
CA TYR A 200 -8.88 9.99 26.46
C TYR A 200 -9.92 9.08 25.82
N CYS A 201 -9.74 8.84 24.53
CA CYS A 201 -10.51 7.88 23.75
C CYS A 201 -9.58 7.10 22.82
N LEU A 202 -10.09 6.00 22.30
CA LEU A 202 -9.42 5.20 21.28
C LEU A 202 -10.04 5.55 19.92
N ARG A 203 -9.21 5.80 18.92
CA ARG A 203 -9.67 6.01 17.55
C ARG A 203 -9.11 4.96 16.63
N LEU A 204 -9.95 4.52 15.72
CA LEU A 204 -9.57 3.63 14.64
C LEU A 204 -9.31 4.46 13.39
N LEU A 205 -8.42 3.98 12.52
CA LEU A 205 -8.16 4.63 11.24
C LEU A 205 -8.50 3.72 10.07
N CYS A 206 -9.01 4.33 9.02
CA CYS A 206 -9.20 3.70 7.73
C CYS A 206 -7.86 3.21 7.15
N GLU A 207 -7.83 1.97 6.68
CA GLU A 207 -6.65 1.28 6.14
C GLU A 207 -6.45 1.52 4.63
N TYR A 208 -6.94 2.65 4.11
CA TYR A 208 -6.80 2.99 2.70
C TYR A 208 -5.36 3.33 2.32
N GLU A 209 -4.87 2.77 1.21
CA GLU A 209 -3.44 2.81 0.85
C GLU A 209 -2.91 4.20 0.47
N GLN A 210 -3.78 5.14 0.09
CA GLN A 210 -3.41 6.51 -0.30
C GLN A 210 -3.60 7.52 0.85
N GLY A 211 -3.77 7.04 2.07
CA GLY A 211 -3.92 7.91 3.23
C GLY A 211 -4.90 7.35 4.25
N TRP A 212 -4.51 7.44 5.51
CA TRP A 212 -5.36 7.07 6.62
C TRP A 212 -6.40 8.16 6.90
N HIS A 213 -7.61 7.71 7.24
CA HIS A 213 -8.74 8.58 7.55
C HIS A 213 -9.27 8.27 8.94
N GLU A 214 -9.77 9.27 9.63
CA GLU A 214 -10.40 9.13 10.94
C GLU A 214 -11.70 8.30 10.85
N SER A 215 -11.91 7.40 11.82
CA SER A 215 -13.18 6.69 12.01
C SER A 215 -14.27 7.63 12.56
N SER A 216 -15.52 7.39 12.18
CA SER A 216 -16.63 8.27 12.56
C SER A 216 -16.94 8.25 14.06
N GLN A 217 -16.67 7.12 14.71
CA GLN A 217 -17.00 6.89 16.12
C GLN A 217 -15.72 6.60 16.92
N PRO A 218 -15.40 7.42 17.94
CA PRO A 218 -14.35 7.07 18.90
C PRO A 218 -14.86 6.00 19.87
N ILE A 219 -13.99 5.07 20.23
CA ILE A 219 -14.23 4.07 21.28
C ILE A 219 -13.84 4.70 22.62
N SER A 220 -14.68 4.55 23.64
CA SER A 220 -14.35 5.07 24.97
C SER A 220 -13.21 4.25 25.57
N MET A 221 -12.21 4.93 26.12
CA MET A 221 -11.14 4.27 26.88
C MET A 221 -11.70 3.82 28.25
N PRO A 222 -11.23 2.72 28.86
CA PRO A 222 -11.72 2.37 30.19
C PRO A 222 -11.29 3.45 31.19
N ARG A 223 -11.99 3.48 32.33
CA ARG A 223 -11.71 4.39 33.45
C ARG A 223 -10.38 4.01 34.13
N LEU A 224 -9.27 4.28 33.46
CA LEU A 224 -7.93 4.26 34.03
C LEU A 224 -7.63 5.67 34.52
N GLU A 225 -7.34 5.81 35.81
CA GLU A 225 -6.98 7.08 36.43
C GLU A 225 -5.54 7.04 36.98
N GLY A 226 -4.90 8.21 37.01
CA GLY A 226 -3.60 8.39 37.67
C GLY A 226 -2.48 7.51 37.11
N ALA A 227 -1.83 6.75 38.00
CA ALA A 227 -0.65 5.96 37.69
C ALA A 227 -0.93 4.80 36.71
N ALA A 228 -2.08 4.14 36.81
CA ALA A 228 -2.43 3.00 35.96
C ALA A 228 -2.58 3.42 34.48
N LEU A 229 -3.17 4.60 34.25
CA LEU A 229 -3.26 5.17 32.90
C LEU A 229 -1.88 5.51 32.36
N GLU A 230 -1.03 6.15 33.17
CA GLU A 230 0.32 6.52 32.73
C GLU A 230 1.18 5.28 32.42
N GLU A 231 1.05 4.21 33.21
CA GLU A 231 1.71 2.93 32.98
C GLU A 231 1.26 2.32 31.65
N PHE A 232 -0.06 2.22 31.41
CA PHE A 232 -0.58 1.74 30.13
C PHE A 232 -0.04 2.57 28.95
N LEU A 233 -0.06 3.90 29.04
CA LEU A 233 0.43 4.76 27.96
C LEU A 233 1.93 4.59 27.72
N LYS A 234 2.73 4.31 28.76
CA LYS A 234 4.16 3.96 28.64
C LYS A 234 4.36 2.63 27.91
N GLU A 235 3.53 1.64 28.23
CA GLU A 235 3.61 0.31 27.60
C GLU A 235 3.27 0.33 26.12
N VAL A 236 2.40 1.23 25.66
CA VAL A 236 2.05 1.35 24.22
C VAL A 236 2.79 2.49 23.51
N ALA A 237 3.77 3.11 24.17
CA ALA A 237 4.35 4.37 23.73
C ALA A 237 5.10 4.27 22.40
N ALA A 238 5.86 3.21 22.14
CA ALA A 238 6.64 3.13 20.90
C ALA A 238 5.74 2.87 19.69
N TYR A 239 4.72 2.04 19.84
CA TYR A 239 3.66 1.88 18.86
C TYR A 239 2.95 3.22 18.56
N GLN A 240 2.46 3.91 19.60
CA GLN A 240 1.76 5.20 19.45
C GLN A 240 2.67 6.26 18.81
N ALA A 241 3.93 6.36 19.24
CA ALA A 241 4.89 7.33 18.71
C ALA A 241 5.14 7.12 17.21
N ARG A 242 5.24 5.88 16.74
CA ARG A 242 5.41 5.59 15.30
C ARG A 242 4.19 5.97 14.48
N VAL A 243 2.99 5.65 14.94
CA VAL A 243 1.75 6.04 14.27
C VAL A 243 1.62 7.58 14.26
N LEU A 244 1.84 8.23 15.40
CA LEU A 244 1.73 9.69 15.55
C LEU A 244 2.78 10.44 14.73
N ALA A 245 4.00 9.90 14.57
CA ALA A 245 5.03 10.48 13.71
C ALA A 245 4.59 10.55 12.24
N ILE A 246 3.89 9.52 11.75
CA ILE A 246 3.30 9.51 10.41
C ILE A 246 2.12 10.49 10.36
N LEU A 247 1.21 10.43 11.33
CA LEU A 247 0.00 11.24 11.35
C LEU A 247 0.26 12.75 11.49
N LYS A 248 1.37 13.15 12.12
CA LYS A 248 1.79 14.55 12.24
C LYS A 248 1.90 15.26 10.88
N HIS A 249 2.13 14.50 9.82
CA HIS A 249 2.26 14.99 8.45
C HIS A 249 1.00 14.75 7.60
N SER A 250 -0.05 14.20 8.19
CA SER A 250 -1.35 13.99 7.54
C SER A 250 -2.27 15.21 7.70
N ASN A 251 -3.34 15.25 6.92
CA ASN A 251 -4.38 16.29 7.00
C ASN A 251 -5.46 16.01 8.06
N LEU A 252 -5.23 15.06 8.98
CA LEU A 252 -6.22 14.68 9.99
C LEU A 252 -6.32 15.75 11.09
N GLN A 253 -7.56 16.04 11.48
CA GLN A 253 -7.89 17.06 12.49
C GLN A 253 -8.15 16.43 13.85
N LEU A 254 -7.26 15.53 14.29
CA LEU A 254 -7.37 14.86 15.58
C LEU A 254 -6.90 15.78 16.71
N PRO A 255 -7.58 15.83 17.87
CA PRO A 255 -7.12 16.57 19.04
C PRO A 255 -5.68 16.28 19.47
N VAL A 256 -5.24 15.02 19.41
CA VAL A 256 -3.85 14.62 19.69
C VAL A 256 -2.84 15.26 18.73
N LEU A 257 -3.28 15.66 17.54
CA LEU A 257 -2.43 16.29 16.53
C LEU A 257 -2.47 17.82 16.55
N THR A 258 -3.60 18.39 16.94
CA THR A 258 -3.94 19.81 16.73
C THR A 258 -3.98 20.64 18.02
N THR A 259 -4.15 20.01 19.18
CA THR A 259 -4.28 20.73 20.46
C THR A 259 -2.96 20.77 21.23
N PRO A 260 -2.74 21.78 22.09
CA PRO A 260 -1.56 21.83 22.97
C PRO A 260 -1.46 20.65 23.94
N ALA A 261 -2.61 20.11 24.38
CA ALA A 261 -2.65 18.91 25.19
C ALA A 261 -2.20 17.67 24.39
N GLY A 262 -2.60 17.60 23.12
CA GLY A 262 -2.12 16.60 22.15
C GLY A 262 -0.62 16.67 21.96
N ASP A 263 -0.06 17.87 21.76
CA ASP A 263 1.38 18.09 21.67
C ASP A 263 2.15 17.55 22.88
N GLN A 264 1.65 17.80 24.09
CA GLN A 264 2.25 17.28 25.32
C GLN A 264 2.19 15.76 25.37
N LEU A 265 1.06 15.15 24.98
CA LEU A 265 0.92 13.69 24.93
C LEU A 265 1.91 13.09 23.93
N ARG A 266 2.03 13.65 22.72
CA ARG A 266 2.98 13.17 21.70
C ARG A 266 4.42 13.20 22.19
N ARG A 267 4.84 14.32 22.80
CA ARG A 267 6.20 14.45 23.38
C ARG A 267 6.46 13.42 24.48
N LYS A 268 5.47 13.14 25.32
CA LYS A 268 5.59 12.08 26.34
C LYS A 268 5.73 10.70 25.70
N MET A 269 4.96 10.39 24.66
CA MET A 269 5.09 9.12 23.92
C MET A 269 6.48 8.98 23.30
N GLU A 270 7.01 10.04 22.68
CA GLU A 270 8.37 10.07 22.13
C GLU A 270 9.44 9.86 23.23
N GLU A 271 9.27 10.51 24.39
CA GLU A 271 10.18 10.36 25.53
C GLU A 271 10.15 8.94 26.11
N TRP A 272 8.96 8.35 26.28
CA TRP A 272 8.80 7.00 26.80
C TRP A 272 9.32 5.95 25.81
N CYS A 273 9.03 6.13 24.51
CA CYS A 273 9.56 5.28 23.44
C CYS A 273 11.09 5.19 23.48
N ALA A 274 11.80 6.27 23.82
CA ALA A 274 13.26 6.27 23.89
C ALA A 274 13.84 5.46 25.07
N ARG A 275 13.01 5.15 26.08
CA ARG A 275 13.42 4.46 27.31
C ARG A 275 12.97 2.99 27.35
N THR A 276 11.95 2.65 26.56
CA THR A 276 11.35 1.31 26.54
C THR A 276 12.16 0.34 25.69
N THR A 277 12.35 -0.88 26.20
CA THR A 277 12.98 -2.01 25.49
C THR A 277 11.97 -3.05 25.01
N SER A 278 10.67 -2.77 25.14
CA SER A 278 9.60 -3.68 24.72
C SER A 278 9.62 -3.88 23.21
N GLU A 279 9.21 -5.09 22.80
CA GLU A 279 9.06 -5.40 21.39
C GLU A 279 7.78 -4.75 20.86
N PHE A 280 7.89 -4.09 19.71
CA PHE A 280 6.77 -3.41 19.05
C PHE A 280 5.52 -4.30 18.89
N GLN A 281 5.70 -5.61 18.72
CA GLN A 281 4.59 -6.57 18.61
C GLN A 281 3.76 -6.65 19.89
N GLU A 282 4.39 -6.69 21.07
CA GLU A 282 3.71 -6.75 22.36
C GLU A 282 2.93 -5.46 22.64
N GLU A 283 3.54 -4.31 22.35
CA GLU A 283 2.89 -3.01 22.50
C GLU A 283 1.65 -2.87 21.61
N TYR A 284 1.78 -3.30 20.34
CA TYR A 284 0.67 -3.35 19.40
C TYR A 284 -0.44 -4.28 19.89
N GLN A 285 -0.09 -5.49 20.36
CA GLN A 285 -1.05 -6.46 20.88
C GLN A 285 -1.85 -5.88 22.05
N LYS A 286 -1.17 -5.26 23.02
CA LYS A 286 -1.82 -4.59 24.17
C LYS A 286 -2.78 -3.50 23.72
N MET A 287 -2.37 -2.68 22.76
CA MET A 287 -3.20 -1.61 22.22
C MET A 287 -4.44 -2.14 21.50
N LEU A 288 -4.28 -3.20 20.70
CA LEU A 288 -5.37 -3.83 19.96
C LEU A 288 -6.37 -4.51 20.91
N GLN A 289 -5.86 -5.27 21.89
CA GLN A 289 -6.69 -5.94 22.89
C GLN A 289 -7.51 -4.92 23.68
N MET A 290 -6.90 -3.82 24.09
CA MET A 290 -7.60 -2.72 24.76
C MET A 290 -8.74 -2.17 23.91
N ALA A 291 -8.54 -1.94 22.61
CA ALA A 291 -9.60 -1.45 21.74
C ALA A 291 -10.72 -2.47 21.55
N LEU A 292 -10.37 -3.75 21.42
CA LEU A 292 -11.32 -4.84 21.26
C LEU A 292 -12.18 -5.04 22.52
N ASP A 293 -11.58 -4.94 23.70
CA ASP A 293 -12.28 -5.07 24.99
C ASP A 293 -13.24 -3.90 25.23
N GLN A 294 -12.90 -2.70 24.77
CA GLN A 294 -13.76 -1.52 24.92
C GLN A 294 -14.85 -1.40 23.84
N ASP A 295 -14.69 -2.05 22.70
CA ASP A 295 -15.67 -2.06 21.62
C ASP A 295 -16.60 -3.28 21.73
N GLU A 296 -17.32 -3.38 22.86
CA GLU A 296 -18.23 -4.50 23.17
C GLU A 296 -19.30 -4.69 22.09
N GLN A 297 -19.76 -3.59 21.49
CA GLN A 297 -20.78 -3.60 20.45
C GLN A 297 -20.23 -3.89 19.06
N ARG A 298 -18.90 -4.11 18.92
CA ARG A 298 -18.24 -4.34 17.64
C ARG A 298 -18.59 -3.26 16.62
N THR A 299 -18.53 -2.01 17.05
CA THR A 299 -18.80 -0.86 16.17
C THR A 299 -17.69 -0.65 15.16
N TYR A 300 -16.48 -1.13 15.47
CA TYR A 300 -15.26 -0.94 14.70
C TYR A 300 -15.00 0.54 14.37
N GLY A 301 -15.41 1.44 15.28
CA GLY A 301 -15.37 2.89 15.07
C GLY A 301 -16.19 3.39 13.86
N GLY A 302 -17.11 2.57 13.35
CA GLY A 302 -17.84 2.79 12.10
C GLY A 302 -17.03 2.48 10.84
N LEU A 303 -15.89 1.79 10.95
CA LEU A 303 -15.19 1.24 9.80
C LEU A 303 -15.87 -0.04 9.33
N LYS A 304 -15.78 -0.30 8.03
CA LYS A 304 -16.41 -1.45 7.39
C LYS A 304 -15.38 -2.44 6.91
N ARG A 305 -15.67 -3.72 7.16
CA ARG A 305 -14.86 -4.84 6.73
C ARG A 305 -15.02 -5.05 5.22
N CYS A 306 -13.94 -4.84 4.48
CA CYS A 306 -13.91 -4.90 3.03
C CYS A 306 -13.01 -6.05 2.57
N HIS A 307 -13.53 -6.93 1.71
CA HIS A 307 -12.78 -8.04 1.12
C HIS A 307 -12.20 -7.63 -0.22
N MET A 308 -10.88 -7.71 -0.32
CA MET A 308 -10.13 -7.46 -1.55
C MET A 308 -10.13 -8.71 -2.44
N PRO A 309 -10.02 -8.58 -3.77
CA PRO A 309 -9.96 -9.73 -4.69
C PRO A 309 -8.80 -10.70 -4.43
N ASN A 310 -7.74 -10.25 -3.76
CA ASN A 310 -6.60 -11.08 -3.36
C ASN A 310 -6.83 -11.82 -2.02
N GLY A 311 -8.03 -11.78 -1.46
CA GLY A 311 -8.40 -12.40 -0.18
C GLY A 311 -8.03 -11.57 1.05
N LYS A 312 -7.35 -10.43 0.90
CA LYS A 312 -7.03 -9.56 2.04
C LYS A 312 -8.27 -8.85 2.57
N ILE A 313 -8.30 -8.63 3.87
CA ILE A 313 -9.33 -7.86 4.56
C ILE A 313 -8.77 -6.50 4.93
N LEU A 314 -9.47 -5.44 4.53
CA LEU A 314 -9.19 -4.05 4.93
C LEU A 314 -10.36 -3.46 5.70
N TRP A 315 -10.07 -2.55 6.62
CA TRP A 315 -11.07 -1.77 7.34
C TRP A 315 -11.16 -0.36 6.77
N LEU A 316 -12.24 -0.07 6.05
CA LEU A 316 -12.40 1.18 5.28
C LEU A 316 -13.53 2.03 5.85
N CYS A 317 -13.37 3.35 5.82
CA CYS A 317 -14.47 4.27 6.14
C CYS A 317 -15.47 4.36 4.98
N ASP A 318 -16.64 4.96 5.22
CA ASP A 318 -17.72 5.13 4.23
C ASP A 318 -17.26 5.77 2.91
N ARG A 319 -16.22 6.62 2.96
CA ARG A 319 -15.66 7.26 1.76
C ARG A 319 -14.91 6.29 0.85
N HIS A 320 -14.43 5.16 1.37
CA HIS A 320 -13.52 4.24 0.67
C HIS A 320 -14.06 2.83 0.47
N GLU A 321 -15.15 2.45 1.15
CA GLU A 321 -15.79 1.13 1.07
C GLU A 321 -16.04 0.64 -0.38
N GLY A 322 -16.25 1.56 -1.35
CA GLY A 322 -16.46 1.24 -2.77
C GLY A 322 -15.38 1.74 -3.74
N CYS A 323 -14.30 2.37 -3.26
CA CYS A 323 -13.24 2.93 -4.12
C CYS A 323 -12.21 1.89 -4.54
N SER A 324 -12.08 0.84 -3.76
CA SER A 324 -11.29 -0.33 -4.11
C SER A 324 -12.21 -1.30 -4.86
N LEU A 325 -11.70 -2.27 -5.62
CA LEU A 325 -12.48 -3.41 -6.14
C LEU A 325 -12.98 -4.32 -5.00
N THR A 326 -13.42 -3.72 -3.89
CA THR A 326 -13.82 -4.36 -2.65
C THR A 326 -15.26 -4.77 -2.73
N HIS A 327 -15.50 -6.03 -2.39
CA HIS A 327 -16.82 -6.50 -2.05
C HIS A 327 -16.99 -6.35 -0.54
N THR A 328 -18.10 -5.76 -0.12
CA THR A 328 -18.49 -5.73 1.28
C THR A 328 -18.92 -7.13 1.73
N GLU A 329 -18.82 -7.43 3.02
CA GLU A 329 -19.19 -8.75 3.54
C GLU A 329 -20.63 -9.15 3.15
N GLU A 330 -21.55 -8.18 3.11
CA GLU A 330 -22.93 -8.39 2.64
C GLU A 330 -22.98 -8.84 1.17
N LYS A 331 -22.25 -8.18 0.28
CA LYS A 331 -22.17 -8.57 -1.14
C LYS A 331 -21.51 -9.93 -1.32
N TYR A 332 -20.56 -10.29 -0.45
CA TYR A 332 -19.89 -11.59 -0.50
C TYR A 332 -20.79 -12.72 -0.01
N LYS A 333 -21.61 -12.48 1.02
CA LYS A 333 -22.64 -13.44 1.49
C LYS A 333 -23.64 -13.76 0.39
N ASP A 334 -24.03 -12.79 -0.43
CA ASP A 334 -24.92 -13.04 -1.56
C ASP A 334 -24.24 -13.86 -2.68
N GLN A 335 -22.95 -13.63 -2.94
CA GLN A 335 -22.17 -14.42 -3.91
C GLN A 335 -21.93 -15.86 -3.46
N LEU A 336 -21.73 -16.09 -2.16
CA LEU A 336 -21.58 -17.44 -1.61
C LEU A 336 -22.89 -18.22 -1.67
N LYS A 337 -24.02 -17.57 -1.36
CA LYS A 337 -25.35 -18.21 -1.44
C LYS A 337 -25.70 -18.66 -2.87
N THR A 338 -25.28 -17.91 -3.90
CA THR A 338 -25.56 -18.30 -5.29
C THR A 338 -24.82 -19.56 -5.76
N ASN A 339 -23.81 -20.04 -5.02
CA ASN A 339 -23.07 -21.25 -5.39
C ASN A 339 -23.57 -22.52 -4.68
N ASP A 340 -24.37 -22.39 -3.61
CA ASP A 340 -24.89 -23.54 -2.85
C ASP A 340 -26.21 -24.10 -3.43
N ASP A 341 -26.85 -23.39 -4.38
CA ASP A 341 -28.07 -23.85 -5.08
C ASP A 341 -27.77 -24.61 -6.39
N ILE A 342 -26.53 -25.09 -6.60
CA ILE A 342 -26.27 -26.07 -7.67
C ILE A 342 -26.78 -27.43 -7.20
N ASP A 343 -28.01 -27.73 -7.59
CA ASP A 343 -28.68 -29.00 -7.40
C ASP A 343 -27.79 -30.18 -7.85
N PRO A 344 -27.36 -31.08 -6.94
CA PRO A 344 -26.54 -32.22 -7.29
C PRO A 344 -27.32 -33.34 -8.04
N THR A 345 -28.56 -33.10 -8.47
CA THR A 345 -29.41 -34.13 -9.12
C THR A 345 -29.56 -34.03 -10.63
N SER A 346 -28.80 -33.19 -11.34
CA SER A 346 -28.75 -33.25 -12.82
C SER A 346 -27.66 -34.19 -13.36
N GLU A 347 -27.78 -35.48 -13.01
CA GLU A 347 -27.20 -36.56 -13.80
C GLU A 347 -28.02 -36.73 -15.09
N ASN A 348 -27.41 -36.45 -16.24
CA ASN A 348 -27.56 -37.20 -17.49
C ASN A 348 -26.69 -36.52 -18.56
N PHE A 349 -25.42 -36.92 -18.62
CA PHE A 349 -24.61 -36.77 -19.82
C PHE A 349 -24.14 -38.16 -20.22
N ASP A 350 -24.70 -38.65 -21.32
CA ASP A 350 -24.32 -39.89 -21.98
C ASP A 350 -22.83 -39.84 -22.36
N VAL A 351 -22.04 -40.71 -21.75
CA VAL A 351 -20.66 -40.97 -22.15
C VAL A 351 -20.63 -42.29 -22.92
N GLU A 352 -20.44 -42.16 -24.24
CA GLU A 352 -20.10 -43.27 -25.12
C GLU A 352 -18.81 -43.96 -24.66
N SER A 353 -18.96 -45.26 -24.38
CA SER A 353 -17.90 -46.19 -24.01
C SER A 353 -16.90 -46.37 -25.15
N THR A 354 -15.62 -46.05 -24.91
CA THR A 354 -14.50 -46.66 -25.66
C THR A 354 -13.63 -47.42 -24.66
N THR A 355 -13.67 -48.73 -24.78
CA THR A 355 -12.86 -49.71 -24.04
C THR A 355 -11.40 -49.67 -24.49
N VAL A 356 -10.46 -49.44 -23.57
CA VAL A 356 -9.10 -49.99 -23.66
C VAL A 356 -8.64 -50.38 -22.24
N SER A 357 -8.06 -51.57 -22.19
CA SER A 357 -7.65 -52.44 -21.10
C SER A 357 -6.48 -51.97 -20.22
N ASP A 358 -6.48 -52.50 -19.00
CA ASP A 358 -5.36 -52.95 -18.14
C ASP A 358 -4.17 -52.02 -17.89
N ASP A 359 -4.05 -51.56 -16.64
CA ASP A 359 -2.91 -51.95 -15.78
C ASP A 359 -3.18 -51.56 -14.32
N ALA A 360 -3.09 -52.57 -13.45
CA ALA A 360 -3.17 -52.46 -12.00
C ALA A 360 -1.75 -52.44 -11.43
N ASP A 361 -1.41 -51.45 -10.61
CA ASP A 361 -0.84 -51.68 -9.27
C ASP A 361 -0.41 -50.39 -8.55
N ARG A 362 -0.60 -50.43 -7.22
CA ARG A 362 0.08 -49.66 -6.17
C ARG A 362 -0.14 -48.13 -6.12
N PHE A 363 -0.87 -47.66 -5.10
CA PHE A 363 -0.23 -47.23 -3.85
C PHE A 363 -1.24 -47.02 -2.69
N SER A 364 -0.77 -47.42 -1.53
CA SER A 364 -1.41 -47.49 -0.22
C SER A 364 -1.59 -46.11 0.44
N MET A 365 -2.64 -46.03 1.25
CA MET A 365 -2.84 -45.17 2.43
C MET A 365 -1.55 -44.67 3.08
N VAL A 366 -1.52 -43.38 3.44
CA VAL A 366 -0.81 -42.90 4.64
C VAL A 366 -1.70 -41.92 5.40
N SER A 367 -2.04 -42.37 6.59
CA SER A 367 -2.77 -41.68 7.63
C SER A 367 -1.92 -40.59 8.30
N ARG A 368 -2.61 -39.59 8.82
CA ARG A 368 -2.11 -38.55 9.73
C ARG A 368 -1.42 -39.15 10.96
N SER A 369 -0.28 -38.61 11.34
CA SER A 369 0.22 -38.65 12.71
C SER A 369 0.96 -37.37 13.06
N ASN A 370 0.41 -36.63 14.02
CA ASN A 370 1.09 -35.58 14.77
C ASN A 370 2.23 -36.18 15.60
N SER A 371 3.41 -35.58 15.53
CA SER A 371 4.44 -35.78 16.55
C SER A 371 5.09 -34.45 16.91
N VAL A 372 4.88 -34.05 18.16
CA VAL A 372 5.58 -32.99 18.89
C VAL A 372 7.05 -33.42 19.01
N ALA A 373 7.97 -32.58 18.55
CA ALA A 373 9.41 -32.79 18.72
C ALA A 373 9.99 -31.65 19.57
N SER A 374 10.40 -32.03 20.78
CA SER A 374 11.19 -31.22 21.72
C SER A 374 12.53 -30.81 21.11
N LEU A 375 12.82 -29.51 21.13
CA LEU A 375 14.12 -28.97 20.77
C LEU A 375 15.10 -29.14 21.94
N LEU A 376 16.05 -30.06 21.77
CA LEU A 376 17.25 -30.17 22.59
C LEU A 376 18.28 -29.14 22.10
N ILE A 377 18.72 -28.30 23.03
CA ILE A 377 19.78 -27.30 22.90
C ILE A 377 21.10 -28.02 22.61
N ARG A 378 21.80 -27.63 21.54
CA ARG A 378 23.19 -28.03 21.27
C ARG A 378 24.16 -27.02 21.87
N PRO A 379 25.33 -27.45 22.41
CA PRO A 379 26.34 -26.54 22.95
C PRO A 379 27.07 -25.78 21.86
N GLU A 380 27.50 -24.57 22.21
CA GLU A 380 28.22 -23.60 21.38
C GLU A 380 29.56 -24.13 20.84
N ASP A 381 29.81 -23.88 19.55
CA ASP A 381 31.11 -24.07 18.91
C ASP A 381 32.09 -22.96 19.33
N PRO A 382 33.39 -23.26 19.49
CA PRO A 382 34.40 -22.29 19.89
C PRO A 382 34.75 -21.30 18.77
N PRO A 383 35.21 -20.07 19.11
CA PRO A 383 35.46 -19.01 18.13
C PRO A 383 36.68 -19.29 17.25
N GLU A 384 36.53 -19.03 15.95
CA GLU A 384 37.60 -19.06 14.95
C GLU A 384 38.69 -17.99 15.21
N PRO A 385 39.97 -18.29 14.95
CA PRO A 385 41.07 -17.36 15.16
C PRO A 385 41.14 -16.25 14.09
N GLU A 386 41.43 -15.03 14.56
CA GLU A 386 41.61 -13.81 13.77
C GLU A 386 42.66 -13.96 12.65
N GLN A 387 42.28 -13.58 11.43
CA GLN A 387 43.21 -13.48 10.30
C GLN A 387 44.07 -12.21 10.38
N PRO A 388 45.38 -12.27 10.05
CA PRO A 388 46.28 -11.12 10.11
C PRO A 388 46.03 -10.14 8.96
N GLN A 389 45.91 -8.85 9.32
CA GLN A 389 45.72 -7.74 8.38
C GLN A 389 46.92 -7.56 7.44
N VAL A 390 46.67 -7.70 6.13
CA VAL A 390 47.64 -7.40 5.08
C VAL A 390 47.72 -5.88 4.86
N LYS A 391 48.85 -5.28 5.24
CA LYS A 391 49.18 -3.88 4.92
C LYS A 391 49.50 -3.74 3.42
N VAL A 392 48.59 -3.15 2.66
CA VAL A 392 48.83 -2.75 1.27
C VAL A 392 49.64 -1.44 1.26
N LYS A 393 50.89 -1.51 0.78
CA LYS A 393 51.70 -0.32 0.45
C LYS A 393 51.28 0.20 -0.92
N VAL A 394 50.83 1.45 -0.98
CA VAL A 394 50.58 2.19 -2.23
C VAL A 394 51.90 2.81 -2.70
N ALA A 395 52.34 2.45 -3.91
CA ALA A 395 53.47 3.06 -4.60
C ALA A 395 52.99 4.18 -5.56
N PRO A 396 53.79 5.23 -5.81
CA PRO A 396 53.37 6.39 -6.57
C PRO A 396 53.41 6.18 -8.09
N ALA A 397 52.55 6.95 -8.77
CA ALA A 397 52.30 6.93 -10.20
C ALA A 397 53.54 7.25 -11.05
N ALA A 398 53.86 6.35 -11.98
CA ALA A 398 54.80 6.61 -13.07
C ALA A 398 54.02 6.80 -14.38
N ALA A 399 54.30 7.91 -15.05
CA ALA A 399 53.81 8.27 -16.36
C ALA A 399 54.39 7.34 -17.45
N GLY A 400 53.53 6.87 -18.36
CA GLY A 400 53.96 6.07 -19.50
C GLY A 400 52.78 5.62 -20.36
N ALA A 401 52.31 6.50 -21.25
CA ALA A 401 51.29 6.17 -22.24
C ALA A 401 51.91 5.29 -23.35
N GLY A 402 51.54 4.00 -23.38
CA GLY A 402 51.78 3.09 -24.51
C GLY A 402 50.56 3.03 -25.44
N PRO A 403 50.76 2.85 -26.76
CA PRO A 403 49.67 2.89 -27.73
C PRO A 403 48.81 1.63 -27.69
N LEU A 404 47.49 1.82 -27.69
CA LEU A 404 46.48 0.76 -27.72
C LEU A 404 46.49 -0.03 -29.05
N PRO A 405 46.18 -1.35 -29.03
CA PRO A 405 46.15 -2.18 -30.22
C PRO A 405 44.97 -1.84 -31.14
N ARG A 406 45.23 -1.84 -32.46
CA ARG A 406 44.26 -1.53 -33.52
C ARG A 406 43.18 -2.62 -33.62
N ARG A 407 41.92 -2.17 -33.69
CA ARG A 407 40.71 -2.96 -33.88
C ARG A 407 40.69 -3.63 -35.28
N PRO A 408 40.30 -4.91 -35.41
CA PRO A 408 40.16 -5.55 -36.72
C PRO A 408 38.98 -4.98 -37.51
N LYS A 409 39.16 -4.78 -38.82
CA LYS A 409 38.08 -4.37 -39.74
C LYS A 409 37.12 -5.54 -40.01
N PRO A 410 35.80 -5.33 -40.02
CA PRO A 410 34.84 -6.38 -40.37
C PRO A 410 34.87 -6.67 -41.87
N GLN A 411 34.95 -7.96 -42.21
CA GLN A 411 34.82 -8.47 -43.58
C GLN A 411 33.39 -8.29 -44.09
N ARG A 412 33.25 -7.68 -45.27
CA ARG A 412 32.00 -7.62 -46.04
C ARG A 412 31.62 -9.02 -46.51
N ARG A 413 30.46 -9.53 -46.07
CA ARG A 413 29.81 -10.70 -46.67
C ARG A 413 28.91 -10.23 -47.82
N ASN A 414 29.21 -10.70 -49.03
CA ASN A 414 28.33 -10.61 -50.18
C ASN A 414 27.16 -11.59 -49.99
N THR A 415 25.92 -11.08 -50.02
CA THR A 415 24.73 -11.91 -50.19
C THR A 415 24.13 -11.63 -51.56
N SER A 416 24.37 -12.56 -52.47
CA SER A 416 23.72 -12.69 -53.76
C SER A 416 22.33 -13.33 -53.60
N GLY A 417 21.32 -12.70 -54.19
CA GLY A 417 20.25 -13.35 -54.96
C GLY A 417 19.28 -14.31 -54.25
N GLY A 418 18.03 -13.88 -54.10
CA GLY A 418 16.88 -14.75 -53.82
C GLY A 418 15.60 -14.15 -54.38
N ARG A 419 14.90 -14.92 -55.22
CA ARG A 419 13.86 -14.52 -56.17
C ARG A 419 12.50 -14.15 -55.54
N LYS A 420 11.79 -13.31 -56.28
CA LYS A 420 10.36 -12.94 -56.17
C LYS A 420 9.42 -14.14 -56.35
N THR A 421 8.35 -14.20 -55.56
CA THR A 421 7.02 -14.78 -55.90
C THR A 421 5.95 -13.92 -55.17
N THR A 422 5.27 -12.99 -55.84
CA THR A 422 3.88 -13.05 -56.35
C THR A 422 2.83 -13.67 -55.41
N SER A 423 2.10 -12.79 -54.70
CA SER A 423 0.64 -12.56 -54.78
C SER A 423 -0.32 -13.76 -54.90
N GLN A 424 -1.15 -13.96 -53.87
CA GLN A 424 -2.61 -14.19 -53.92
C GLN A 424 -3.14 -13.98 -52.48
N ALA A 425 -3.88 -12.92 -52.16
CA ALA A 425 -5.32 -12.73 -52.37
C ALA A 425 -6.20 -13.82 -51.73
N CYS A 426 -6.77 -13.53 -50.55
CA CYS A 426 -8.07 -14.06 -50.13
C CYS A 426 -8.81 -13.02 -49.27
N ARG A 427 -9.94 -12.57 -49.79
CA ARG A 427 -11.05 -11.89 -49.12
C ARG A 427 -12.02 -12.96 -48.58
N LEU A 428 -12.86 -12.55 -47.61
CA LEU A 428 -14.06 -13.20 -47.04
C LEU A 428 -13.73 -14.20 -45.92
N MET A 429 -14.29 -14.16 -44.72
CA MET A 429 -15.52 -13.51 -44.18
C MET A 429 -15.25 -12.63 -42.95
#